data_AF-A0A7W1HMX6-F1
#
_entry.id   AF-A0A7W1HMX6-F1
#
_cell.length_a   1.000
_cell.length_b   1.000
_cell.length_c   1.000
_cell.angle_alpha   90.00
_cell.angle_beta   90.00
_cell.angle_gamma   90.00
#
_symmetry.space_group_name_H-M   'P 1'
#
loop_
_entity.id
_entity.type
_entity.pdbx_description
1 polymer ?
#
loop_
_entity_poly.entity_id
_entity_poly.type
_entity_poly.pdbx_seq_one_letter_code
_entity_poly.pdbx_strand_id
1 'polypeptide(L)'
;MKTFEEKWTAWVDDELNDAERAEFEASLENRAAAELEKYQAQKLGALLKEQLQPRAMGNEEFFHHQLRERMAAETKQRAPAGAAGGAIRSWWTIRRLLWTGSASLAAFAVCTFFVLRQQPQPDQSQYLTQILNAQVDPKVSPYATVSIFQTKQDRVTVLWVDGLKSLPADYAAK
;
A
#
# COMPACT_ATOMS: atom_id res chain seq x y z
N MET A 1 52.15 -17.92 -7.08
CA MET A 1 51.26 -17.80 -8.25
C MET A 1 50.01 -18.58 -7.95
N LYS A 2 48.82 -18.01 -8.19
CA LYS A 2 47.56 -18.74 -8.03
C LYS A 2 47.49 -19.87 -9.06
N THR A 3 46.96 -21.02 -8.67
CA THR A 3 46.70 -22.13 -9.61
C THR A 3 45.55 -21.80 -10.55
N PHE A 4 45.37 -22.58 -11.61
CA PHE A 4 44.21 -22.42 -12.51
C PHE A 4 42.90 -22.56 -11.74
N GLU A 5 42.76 -23.57 -10.87
CA GLU A 5 41.55 -23.81 -10.07
C GLU A 5 41.23 -22.66 -9.12
N GLU A 6 42.25 -22.07 -8.51
CA GLU A 6 42.10 -20.88 -7.66
C GLU A 6 41.65 -19.66 -8.47
N LYS A 7 42.22 -19.44 -9.66
CA LYS A 7 41.80 -18.36 -10.57
C LYS A 7 40.38 -18.60 -11.10
N TRP A 8 40.02 -19.85 -11.41
CA TRP A 8 38.69 -20.23 -11.86
C TRP A 8 37.63 -19.95 -10.79
N THR A 9 37.86 -20.40 -9.55
CA THR A 9 36.93 -20.18 -8.44
C THR A 9 36.78 -18.69 -8.16
N ALA A 10 37.89 -17.95 -8.07
CA ALA A 10 37.85 -16.50 -7.90
C ALA A 10 37.18 -15.77 -9.07
N TRP A 11 37.25 -16.31 -10.29
CA TRP A 11 36.53 -15.76 -11.45
C TRP A 11 35.03 -16.04 -11.38
N VAL A 12 34.62 -17.23 -10.92
CA VAL A 12 33.21 -17.58 -10.69
C VAL A 12 32.58 -16.71 -9.60
N ASP A 13 33.34 -16.43 -8.54
CA ASP A 13 32.93 -15.61 -7.37
C ASP A 13 33.13 -14.09 -7.58
N ASP A 14 33.61 -13.66 -8.76
CA ASP A 14 33.91 -12.26 -9.10
C ASP A 14 34.93 -11.56 -8.18
N GLU A 15 35.82 -12.33 -7.55
CA GLU A 15 36.91 -11.85 -6.68
C GLU A 15 38.20 -11.49 -7.42
N LEU A 16 38.30 -11.79 -8.72
CA LEU A 16 39.43 -11.35 -9.54
C LEU A 16 39.38 -9.85 -9.82
N ASN A 17 40.53 -9.19 -9.65
CA ASN A 17 40.71 -7.81 -10.09
C ASN A 17 40.67 -7.69 -11.62
N ASP A 18 40.48 -6.49 -12.16
CA ASP A 18 40.27 -6.29 -13.60
C ASP A 18 41.44 -6.79 -14.47
N ALA A 19 42.68 -6.66 -13.97
CA ALA A 19 43.87 -7.10 -14.69
C ALA A 19 44.00 -8.64 -14.68
N GLU A 20 43.80 -9.28 -13.53
CA GLU A 20 43.80 -10.74 -13.38
C GLU A 20 42.65 -11.38 -14.16
N ARG A 21 41.49 -10.74 -14.19
CA ARG A 21 40.31 -11.17 -14.96
C ARG A 21 40.61 -11.16 -16.45
N ALA A 22 41.19 -10.08 -16.96
CA ALA A 22 41.55 -9.97 -18.38
C ALA A 22 42.62 -11.00 -18.78
N GLU A 23 43.63 -11.20 -17.94
CA GLU A 23 44.67 -12.23 -18.16
C GLU A 23 44.07 -13.64 -18.16
N PHE A 24 43.17 -13.94 -17.20
CA PHE A 24 42.51 -15.24 -17.10
C PHE A 24 41.58 -15.49 -18.28
N GLU A 25 40.73 -14.53 -18.65
CA GLU A 25 39.81 -14.65 -19.79
C GLU A 25 40.56 -14.82 -21.12
N ALA A 26 41.74 -14.22 -21.26
CA ALA A 26 42.61 -14.41 -22.41
C ALA A 26 43.28 -15.80 -22.45
N SER A 27 43.43 -16.46 -21.30
CA SER A 27 43.97 -17.82 -21.21
C SER A 27 42.94 -18.93 -21.50
N LEU A 28 41.65 -18.59 -21.56
CA LEU A 28 40.59 -19.56 -21.83
C LEU A 28 40.52 -19.91 -23.31
N GLU A 29 40.67 -21.20 -23.65
CA GLU A 29 40.59 -21.69 -25.03
C GLU A 29 39.19 -21.47 -25.64
N ASN A 30 38.13 -21.61 -24.84
CA ASN A 30 36.75 -21.35 -25.25
C ASN A 30 36.01 -20.56 -24.18
N ARG A 31 36.05 -19.23 -24.31
CA ARG A 31 35.38 -18.30 -23.41
C ARG A 31 33.86 -18.54 -23.30
N ALA A 32 33.19 -18.83 -24.41
CA ALA A 32 31.75 -19.03 -24.40
C ALA A 32 31.33 -20.27 -23.61
N ALA A 33 32.11 -21.36 -23.71
CA ALA A 33 31.89 -22.56 -22.92
C ALA A 33 32.16 -22.30 -21.42
N ALA A 34 33.26 -21.61 -21.09
CA ALA A 34 33.60 -21.24 -19.72
C ALA A 34 32.56 -20.32 -19.06
N GLU A 35 31.99 -19.36 -19.80
CA GLU A 35 30.90 -18.51 -19.30
C GLU A 35 29.61 -19.29 -19.05
N LEU A 36 29.32 -20.28 -19.90
CA LEU A 36 28.18 -21.17 -19.71
C LEU A 36 28.36 -22.08 -18.48
N GLU A 37 29.57 -22.59 -18.26
CA GLU A 37 29.93 -23.33 -17.04
C GLU A 37 29.85 -22.45 -15.79
N LYS A 38 30.36 -21.21 -15.82
CA LYS A 38 30.20 -20.23 -14.74
C LYS A 38 28.73 -20.01 -14.42
N TYR A 39 27.89 -19.81 -15.42
CA TYR A 39 26.45 -19.63 -15.23
C TYR A 39 25.80 -20.87 -14.58
N GLN A 40 26.15 -22.08 -15.02
CA GLN A 40 25.64 -23.31 -14.42
C GLN A 40 26.09 -23.49 -12.96
N ALA A 41 27.36 -23.18 -12.66
CA ALA A 41 27.89 -23.21 -11.30
C ALA A 41 27.15 -22.23 -10.38
N GLN A 42 26.92 -21.00 -10.84
CA GLN A 42 26.13 -20.01 -10.10
C GLN A 42 24.68 -20.45 -9.90
N LYS A 43 24.06 -21.03 -10.93
CA LYS A 43 22.69 -21.58 -10.84
C LYS A 43 22.61 -22.71 -9.81
N LEU A 44 23.59 -23.63 -9.81
CA LEU A 44 23.66 -24.70 -8.82
C LEU A 44 23.84 -24.13 -7.41
N GLY A 45 24.72 -23.15 -7.23
CA GLY A 45 24.92 -22.47 -5.95
C GLY A 45 23.66 -21.77 -5.45
N ALA A 46 22.89 -21.14 -6.32
CA ALA A 46 21.61 -20.53 -5.98
C ALA A 46 20.59 -21.58 -5.52
N LEU A 47 20.43 -22.68 -6.27
CA LEU A 47 19.55 -23.79 -5.89
C LEU A 47 19.94 -24.39 -4.55
N LEU A 48 21.23 -24.59 -4.29
CA LEU A 48 21.71 -25.11 -3.00
C LEU A 48 21.36 -24.14 -1.86
N LYS A 49 21.54 -22.84 -2.06
CA LYS A 49 21.17 -21.81 -1.07
C LYS A 49 19.66 -21.79 -0.80
N GLU A 50 18.83 -22.00 -1.82
CA GLU A 50 17.37 -22.08 -1.66
C GLU A 50 16.91 -23.34 -0.90
N GLN A 51 17.55 -24.48 -1.15
CA GLN A 51 17.22 -25.74 -0.48
C GLN A 51 17.77 -25.80 0.96
N LEU A 52 18.82 -25.04 1.26
CA LEU A 52 19.32 -24.87 2.61
C LEU A 52 18.32 -24.04 3.41
N GLN A 53 17.52 -24.71 4.24
CA GLN A 53 16.64 -24.02 5.18
C GLN A 53 17.47 -23.09 6.06
N PRO A 54 17.04 -21.83 6.27
CA PRO A 54 17.69 -20.93 7.20
C PRO A 54 17.75 -21.60 8.58
N ARG A 55 18.95 -21.93 9.02
CA ARG A 55 19.16 -22.41 10.38
C ARG A 55 18.90 -21.24 11.32
N ALA A 56 17.85 -21.34 12.14
CA ALA A 56 17.56 -20.35 13.17
C ALA A 56 18.82 -20.13 14.01
N MET A 57 19.36 -18.90 13.98
CA MET A 57 20.49 -18.54 14.82
C MET A 57 19.92 -18.03 16.14
N GLY A 58 20.44 -18.51 17.28
CA GLY A 58 19.87 -18.15 18.59
C GLY A 58 19.93 -16.65 18.93
N ASN A 59 20.74 -15.86 18.23
CA ASN A 59 21.02 -14.45 18.53
C ASN A 59 20.96 -13.55 17.26
N GLU A 60 19.99 -13.74 16.37
CA GLU A 60 19.89 -12.96 15.11
C GLU A 60 19.89 -11.44 15.33
N GLU A 61 19.18 -10.96 16.36
CA GLU A 61 19.12 -9.52 16.69
C GLU A 61 20.50 -8.93 17.02
N PHE A 62 21.37 -9.69 17.70
CA PHE A 62 22.72 -9.24 18.01
C PHE A 62 23.56 -9.09 16.74
N PHE A 63 23.50 -10.06 15.82
CA PHE A 63 24.21 -10.00 14.55
C PHE A 63 23.68 -8.88 13.65
N HIS A 64 22.36 -8.71 13.59
CA HIS A 64 21.75 -7.62 12.85
C HIS A 64 22.15 -6.25 13.39
N HIS A 65 22.21 -6.09 14.72
CA HIS A 65 22.70 -4.86 15.34
C HIS A 65 24.15 -4.58 14.96
N GLN A 66 25.05 -5.55 15.15
CA GLN A 66 26.48 -5.39 14.81
C GLN A 66 26.71 -5.11 13.32
N LEU A 67 25.96 -5.77 12.43
CA LEU A 67 26.04 -5.53 10.99
C LEU A 67 25.60 -4.11 10.65
N ARG A 68 24.49 -3.64 11.22
CA ARG A 68 24.03 -2.25 11.02
C ARG A 68 25.05 -1.24 11.54
N GLU A 69 25.64 -1.47 12.71
CA GLU A 69 26.68 -0.59 13.25
C GLU A 69 27.92 -0.54 12.37
N ARG A 70 28.41 -1.71 11.90
CA ARG A 70 29.56 -1.77 10.98
C ARG A 70 29.27 -1.08 9.66
N MET A 71 28.12 -1.35 9.04
CA MET A 71 27.72 -0.67 7.81
C MET A 71 27.58 0.85 8.01
N ALA A 72 27.05 1.30 9.14
CA ALA A 72 26.95 2.71 9.46
C ALA A 72 28.33 3.35 9.66
N ALA A 73 29.27 2.64 10.30
CA ALA A 73 30.65 3.08 10.47
C ALA A 73 31.39 3.18 9.12
N GLU A 74 31.30 2.15 8.28
CA GLU A 74 31.88 2.14 6.93
C GLU A 74 31.28 3.23 6.04
N THR A 75 29.96 3.44 6.10
CA THR A 75 29.30 4.52 5.36
C THR A 75 29.79 5.89 5.80
N LYS A 76 30.02 6.10 7.11
CA LYS A 76 30.60 7.33 7.66
C LYS A 76 32.06 7.52 7.28
N GLN A 77 32.85 6.44 7.22
CA GLN A 77 34.26 6.48 6.81
C GLN A 77 34.43 6.68 5.29
N ARG A 78 33.52 6.12 4.49
CA ARG A 78 33.52 6.23 3.03
C ARG A 78 32.86 7.51 2.53
N ALA A 79 32.16 8.24 3.40
CA ALA A 79 31.72 9.59 3.12
C ALA A 79 32.96 10.49 3.05
N PRO A 80 33.26 11.12 1.88
CA PRO A 80 34.39 12.03 1.81
C PRO A 80 34.13 13.20 2.75
N ALA A 81 35.06 13.42 3.68
CA ALA A 81 35.14 14.62 4.49
C ALA A 81 35.30 15.83 3.56
N GLY A 82 34.18 16.40 3.10
CA GLY A 82 34.17 17.49 2.12
C GLY A 82 33.01 17.50 1.12
N ALA A 83 32.00 16.64 1.22
CA ALA A 83 30.85 16.74 0.32
C ALA A 83 29.78 17.71 0.83
N ALA A 84 29.87 18.95 0.35
CA ALA A 84 28.71 19.81 0.06
C ALA A 84 27.79 19.17 -1.02
N GLY A 85 27.56 17.85 -0.96
CA GLY A 85 26.83 17.03 -1.92
C GLY A 85 25.37 16.76 -1.53
N GLY A 86 24.90 17.33 -0.42
CA GLY A 86 23.48 17.29 -0.03
C GLY A 86 22.57 18.05 -1.01
N ALA A 87 23.09 19.08 -1.69
CA ALA A 87 22.28 19.94 -2.57
C ALA A 87 21.85 19.25 -3.87
N ILE A 88 22.72 18.44 -4.49
CA ILE A 88 22.45 17.84 -5.81
C ILE A 88 21.50 16.62 -5.69
N ARG A 89 21.64 15.81 -4.63
CA ARG A 89 20.73 14.68 -4.36
C ARG A 89 19.37 15.13 -3.85
N SER A 90 19.33 16.22 -3.07
CA SER A 90 18.10 16.91 -2.66
C SER A 90 17.30 17.47 -3.85
N TRP A 91 17.98 18.05 -4.84
CA TRP A 91 17.29 18.62 -6.00
C TRP A 91 16.56 17.55 -6.82
N TRP A 92 17.13 16.35 -6.97
CA TRP A 92 16.48 15.23 -7.66
C TRP A 92 15.28 14.66 -6.91
N THR A 93 15.32 14.61 -5.57
CA THR A 93 14.19 14.14 -4.76
C THR A 93 13.07 15.18 -4.69
N ILE A 94 13.38 16.48 -4.56
CA ILE A 94 12.38 17.56 -4.57
C ILE A 94 11.66 17.62 -5.91
N ARG A 95 12.38 17.48 -7.03
CA ARG A 95 11.76 17.47 -8.37
C ARG A 95 10.84 16.26 -8.55
N ARG A 96 11.25 15.07 -8.09
CA ARG A 96 10.37 13.89 -8.11
C ARG A 96 9.15 14.06 -7.21
N LEU A 97 9.31 14.67 -6.04
CA LEU A 97 8.20 14.93 -5.11
C LEU A 97 7.17 15.92 -5.69
N LEU A 98 7.65 16.96 -6.39
CA LEU A 98 6.78 17.90 -7.11
C LEU A 98 6.03 17.24 -8.27
N TRP A 99 6.71 16.34 -9.01
CA TRP A 99 6.09 15.59 -10.11
C TRP A 99 5.09 14.53 -9.64
N THR A 100 5.38 13.80 -8.56
CA THR A 100 4.44 12.83 -7.99
C THR A 100 3.27 13.52 -7.30
N GLY A 101 3.52 14.66 -6.64
CA GLY A 101 2.48 15.49 -6.04
C GLY A 101 1.54 16.08 -7.08
N SER A 102 2.06 16.65 -8.17
CA SER A 102 1.22 17.19 -9.24
C SER A 102 0.45 16.10 -9.99
N ALA A 103 1.07 14.94 -10.24
CA ALA A 103 0.39 13.80 -10.87
C ALA A 103 -0.74 13.25 -9.99
N SER A 104 -0.53 13.13 -8.68
CA SER A 104 -1.56 12.72 -7.72
C SER A 104 -2.71 13.72 -7.66
N LEU A 105 -2.41 15.02 -7.59
CA LEU A 105 -3.42 16.09 -7.60
C LEU A 105 -4.22 16.11 -8.91
N ALA A 106 -3.55 15.93 -10.05
CA ALA A 106 -4.22 15.88 -11.36
C ALA A 106 -5.12 14.64 -11.48
N ALA A 107 -4.65 13.47 -11.05
CA ALA A 107 -5.47 12.26 -11.02
C ALA A 107 -6.68 12.42 -10.10
N PHE A 108 -6.50 13.02 -8.91
CA PHE A 108 -7.60 13.33 -8.01
C PHE A 108 -8.59 14.34 -8.61
N ALA A 109 -8.12 15.38 -9.28
CA ALA A 109 -8.97 16.36 -9.97
C ALA A 109 -9.76 15.74 -11.12
N VAL A 110 -9.14 14.86 -11.91
CA VAL A 110 -9.82 14.13 -12.99
C VAL A 110 -10.86 13.17 -12.40
N CYS A 111 -10.51 12.39 -11.38
CA CYS A 111 -11.45 11.48 -10.72
C CYS A 111 -12.63 12.24 -10.10
N THR A 112 -12.38 13.33 -9.37
CA THR A 112 -13.45 14.15 -8.78
C THR A 112 -14.32 14.81 -9.84
N PHE A 113 -13.73 15.33 -10.92
CA PHE A 113 -14.49 15.89 -12.04
C PHE A 113 -15.38 14.84 -12.72
N PHE A 114 -14.88 13.62 -12.93
CA PHE A 114 -15.68 12.52 -13.47
C PHE A 114 -16.77 12.07 -12.50
N VAL A 115 -16.49 11.96 -11.20
CA VAL A 115 -17.50 11.61 -10.18
C VAL A 115 -18.58 12.69 -10.08
N LEU A 116 -18.21 13.97 -10.12
CA LEU A 116 -19.17 15.10 -10.12
C LEU A 116 -19.98 15.18 -11.42
N ARG A 117 -19.38 14.86 -12.58
CA ARG A 117 -20.12 14.76 -13.86
C ARG A 117 -20.99 13.51 -13.97
N GLN A 118 -20.62 12.45 -13.27
CA GLN A 118 -21.40 11.22 -13.16
C GLN A 118 -22.47 11.29 -12.10
N GLN A 119 -22.70 12.44 -11.45
CA GLN A 119 -23.87 12.60 -10.61
C GLN A 119 -25.09 12.32 -11.51
N PRO A 120 -25.76 11.16 -11.36
CA PRO A 120 -27.09 11.03 -11.94
C PRO A 120 -27.88 12.15 -11.29
N GLN A 121 -28.84 12.74 -12.02
CA GLN A 121 -29.88 13.51 -11.36
C GLN A 121 -30.26 12.75 -10.09
N PRO A 122 -30.32 13.39 -8.91
CA PRO A 122 -30.72 12.67 -7.72
C PRO A 122 -32.10 12.11 -8.04
N ASP A 123 -32.14 10.81 -8.35
CA ASP A 123 -33.37 10.04 -8.36
C ASP A 123 -33.86 10.26 -6.94
N GLN A 124 -34.84 11.15 -6.83
CA GLN A 124 -35.56 11.41 -5.61
C GLN A 124 -36.02 10.04 -5.18
N SER A 125 -35.35 9.51 -4.15
CA SER A 125 -35.51 8.14 -3.76
C SER A 125 -37.01 7.92 -3.59
N GLN A 126 -37.56 6.97 -4.34
CA GLN A 126 -38.96 6.55 -4.25
C GLN A 126 -39.31 6.03 -2.84
N TYR A 127 -38.33 5.98 -1.94
CA TYR A 127 -38.42 5.61 -0.54
C TYR A 127 -38.25 6.78 0.44
N LEU A 128 -38.13 8.03 -0.01
CA LEU A 128 -38.13 9.19 0.89
C LEU A 128 -39.57 9.46 1.37
N THR A 129 -40.07 8.60 2.26
CA THR A 129 -41.18 8.94 3.14
C THR A 129 -40.76 10.17 3.93
N GLN A 130 -41.37 11.31 3.62
CA GLN A 130 -41.21 12.53 4.39
C GLN A 130 -41.83 12.29 5.77
N ILE A 131 -41.01 11.90 6.76
CA ILE A 131 -41.46 11.69 8.13
C ILE A 131 -41.66 13.07 8.76
N LEU A 132 -42.88 13.59 8.66
CA LEU A 132 -43.31 14.71 9.48
C LEU A 132 -43.65 14.17 10.86
N ASN A 133 -42.73 14.34 11.81
CA ASN A 133 -43.01 14.12 13.23
C ASN A 133 -43.68 15.37 13.79
N ALA A 134 -44.98 15.28 14.08
CA ALA A 134 -45.69 16.30 14.82
C ALA A 134 -45.81 15.82 16.27
N GLN A 135 -45.21 16.57 17.20
CA GLN A 135 -45.44 16.36 18.63
C GLN A 135 -46.81 16.92 18.98
N VAL A 136 -47.66 16.08 19.56
CA VAL A 136 -48.97 16.50 20.09
C VAL A 136 -48.74 17.27 21.40
N ASP A 137 -49.53 18.32 21.64
CA ASP A 137 -49.41 19.19 22.81
C ASP A 137 -49.24 18.35 24.11
N PRO A 138 -48.11 18.50 24.83
CA PRO A 138 -47.76 17.66 25.97
C PRO A 138 -48.75 17.75 27.14
N LYS A 139 -49.66 18.72 27.15
CA LYS A 139 -50.73 18.82 28.15
C LYS A 139 -51.87 17.80 27.96
N VAL A 140 -52.06 17.27 26.75
CA VAL A 140 -53.19 16.38 26.41
C VAL A 140 -52.76 14.91 26.33
N SER A 141 -51.56 14.62 25.83
CA SER A 141 -51.00 13.27 25.82
C SER A 141 -49.46 13.30 25.81
N PRO A 142 -48.79 13.00 26.93
CA PRO A 142 -47.34 13.12 27.04
C PRO A 142 -46.54 12.05 26.27
N TYR A 143 -47.19 11.03 25.72
CA TYR A 143 -46.53 9.91 25.03
C TYR A 143 -47.03 9.67 23.60
N ALA A 144 -47.97 10.48 23.10
CA ALA A 144 -48.50 10.30 21.74
C ALA A 144 -47.55 10.88 20.69
N THR A 145 -47.11 10.03 19.76
CA THR A 145 -46.35 10.44 18.57
C THR A 145 -47.17 10.11 17.33
N VAL A 146 -47.35 11.10 16.45
CA VAL A 146 -48.01 10.92 15.16
C VAL A 146 -46.94 10.99 14.07
N SER A 147 -46.79 9.90 13.33
CA SER A 147 -45.92 9.81 12.16
C SER A 147 -46.79 9.71 10.91
N ILE A 148 -46.62 10.68 10.00
CA ILE A 148 -47.38 10.73 8.75
C ILE A 148 -46.47 10.24 7.62
N PHE A 149 -46.91 9.20 6.91
CA PHE A 149 -46.26 8.69 5.72
C PHE A 149 -47.10 9.07 4.51
N GLN A 150 -46.56 9.91 3.64
CA GLN A 150 -47.23 10.30 2.41
C GLN A 150 -46.45 9.76 1.20
N THR A 151 -47.12 9.01 0.33
CA THR A 151 -46.58 8.69 -1.00
C THR A 151 -47.17 9.62 -2.05
N LYS A 152 -46.31 10.27 -2.84
CA LYS A 152 -46.74 11.22 -3.88
C LYS A 152 -47.38 10.54 -5.09
N GLN A 153 -47.10 9.25 -5.32
CA GLN A 153 -47.55 8.53 -6.51
C GLN A 153 -48.98 8.01 -6.38
N ASP A 154 -49.37 7.46 -5.22
CA ASP A 154 -50.68 6.81 -5.06
C ASP A 154 -51.72 7.63 -4.27
N ARG A 155 -51.40 8.87 -3.87
CA ARG A 155 -52.26 9.72 -3.01
C ARG A 155 -52.69 9.04 -1.70
N VAL A 156 -51.92 8.06 -1.23
CA VAL A 156 -52.18 7.40 0.05
C VAL A 156 -51.40 8.13 1.15
N THR A 157 -52.13 8.56 2.18
CA THR A 157 -51.56 9.11 3.41
C THR A 157 -51.82 8.11 4.53
N VAL A 158 -50.76 7.51 5.06
CA VAL A 158 -50.84 6.63 6.23
C VAL A 158 -50.49 7.44 7.47
N LEU A 159 -51.41 7.49 8.42
CA LEU A 159 -51.17 8.08 9.74
C LEU A 159 -50.89 6.95 10.72
N TRP A 160 -49.67 6.90 11.24
CA TRP A 160 -49.29 5.99 12.31
C TRP A 160 -49.29 6.77 13.62
N VAL A 161 -50.12 6.34 14.57
CA VAL A 161 -50.19 6.97 15.89
C VAL A 161 -49.76 5.96 16.94
N ASP A 162 -48.70 6.28 17.66
CA ASP A 162 -48.16 5.46 18.74
C ASP A 162 -48.34 6.18 20.09
N GLY A 163 -48.55 5.43 21.17
CA GLY A 163 -48.64 5.97 22.52
C GLY A 163 -49.96 6.66 22.92
N LEU A 164 -51.05 6.45 22.16
CA LEU A 164 -52.40 6.80 22.63
C LEU A 164 -52.81 5.80 23.74
N LYS A 165 -53.19 6.31 24.92
CA LYS A 165 -53.87 5.48 25.93
C LYS A 165 -55.16 4.94 25.32
N SER A 166 -55.42 3.65 25.52
CA SER A 166 -56.61 2.95 25.03
C SER A 166 -57.86 3.76 25.33
N LEU A 167 -58.65 4.06 24.28
CA LEU A 167 -59.97 4.64 24.44
C LEU A 167 -60.81 3.72 25.35
N PRO A 168 -61.51 4.24 26.37
CA PRO A 168 -62.45 3.45 27.14
C PRO A 168 -63.45 2.78 26.18
N ALA A 169 -63.75 1.50 26.42
CA ALA A 169 -64.63 0.70 25.56
C ALA A 169 -66.02 1.30 25.36
N ASP A 170 -66.41 2.26 26.20
CA ASP A 170 -67.68 2.98 26.15
C ASP A 170 -67.83 3.94 24.94
N TYR A 171 -66.76 4.20 24.18
CA TYR A 171 -66.79 5.03 22.96
C TYR A 171 -66.73 4.22 21.65
N ALA A 172 -66.63 2.89 21.72
CA ALA A 172 -66.86 2.04 20.56
C ALA A 172 -68.38 2.02 20.31
N ALA A 173 -68.81 2.70 19.24
CA ALA A 173 -70.20 2.84 18.87
C ALA A 173 -70.94 1.49 18.88
N LYS A 174 -72.17 1.52 19.39
CA LYS A 174 -73.16 0.46 19.23
C LYS A 174 -73.71 0.47 17.81
#